data_AF-A0A379WJR5-F1
#
_entry.id   AF-A0A379WJR5-F1
#
_cell.length_a   1.000
_cell.length_b   1.000
_cell.length_c   1.000
_cell.angle_alpha   90.00
_cell.angle_beta   90.00
_cell.angle_gamma   90.00
#
_symmetry.space_group_name_H-M   'P 1'
#
loop_
_entity.id
_entity.type
_entity.pdbx_description
1 polymer ?
#
loop_
_entity_poly.entity_id
_entity_poly.type
_entity_poly.pdbx_seq_one_letter_code
_entity_poly.pdbx_strand_id
1 'polypeptide(L)'
;MSEFDINLAYLTATGHRDTDVPYSNIVALNEHAAVLHYTKLDHQAPSEMRSFLLDAGAEYNGYAADLTRTWSAKSDNDYAHLVKDVNDEQLALIATMKAGVSYVDYHIQFHQRIAKLLRKHQIITDMSEEAMVENDLTGPFMPHGIGHPLGLQVHDVAGFMQDDSGTHLAAPSKYPYLRCTRVLQPRMVLTIEPGIYFIESLLAPWREGPFSKHFNWQKIEALKPFGGIRIEDNVVIHENGVENMTRDLKLA
;
A
#
# COMPACT_ATOMS: atom_id res chain seq x y z
N MET A 1 -9.19 -18.95 -11.26
CA MET A 1 -7.80 -19.40 -11.39
C MET A 1 -7.21 -19.50 -9.99
N SER A 2 -6.29 -20.43 -9.76
CA SER A 2 -5.50 -20.45 -8.53
C SER A 2 -4.47 -19.31 -8.52
N GLU A 3 -3.80 -19.05 -7.40
CA GLU A 3 -2.70 -18.07 -7.35
C GLU A 3 -1.58 -18.46 -8.32
N PHE A 4 -1.25 -19.76 -8.39
CA PHE A 4 -0.27 -20.28 -9.33
C PHE A 4 -0.63 -19.96 -10.79
N ASP A 5 -1.88 -20.20 -11.18
CA ASP A 5 -2.36 -19.94 -12.55
C ASP A 5 -2.39 -18.44 -12.87
N ILE A 6 -2.72 -17.60 -11.88
CA ILE A 6 -2.70 -16.14 -12.02
C ILE A 6 -1.25 -15.65 -12.21
N ASN A 7 -0.30 -16.16 -11.43
CA ASN A 7 1.12 -15.84 -11.62
C ASN A 7 1.60 -16.24 -13.02
N LEU A 8 1.22 -17.44 -13.49
CA LEU A 8 1.56 -17.89 -14.84
C LEU A 8 0.97 -16.96 -15.91
N ALA A 9 -0.27 -16.49 -15.73
CA ALA A 9 -0.89 -15.53 -16.64
C ALA A 9 -0.14 -14.18 -16.64
N TYR A 10 0.27 -13.70 -15.47
CA TYR A 10 1.07 -12.48 -15.33
C TYR A 10 2.39 -12.58 -16.10
N LEU A 11 3.18 -13.63 -15.82
CA LEU A 11 4.46 -13.90 -16.48
C LEU A 11 4.30 -14.03 -18.00
N THR A 12 3.24 -14.71 -18.46
CA THR A 12 2.95 -14.86 -19.89
C THR A 12 2.67 -13.51 -20.54
N ALA A 13 1.91 -12.63 -19.88
CA ALA A 13 1.53 -11.33 -20.42
C ALA A 13 2.70 -10.34 -20.45
N THR A 14 3.57 -10.37 -19.44
CA THR A 14 4.73 -9.48 -19.36
C THR A 14 5.93 -9.99 -20.14
N GLY A 15 5.97 -11.31 -20.43
CA GLY A 15 7.13 -11.97 -21.06
C GLY A 15 8.26 -12.27 -20.07
N HIS A 16 8.05 -12.04 -18.77
CA HIS A 16 8.99 -12.36 -17.71
C HIS A 16 8.92 -13.83 -17.30
N ARG A 17 9.93 -14.26 -16.54
CA ARG A 17 9.98 -15.51 -15.78
C ARG A 17 10.07 -15.17 -14.30
N ASP A 18 9.68 -16.09 -13.42
CA ASP A 18 9.87 -15.92 -11.98
C ASP A 18 11.33 -15.59 -11.57
N THR A 19 12.31 -15.95 -12.41
CA THR A 19 13.73 -15.72 -12.14
C THR A 19 14.26 -14.38 -12.64
N ASP A 20 13.47 -13.60 -13.38
CA ASP A 20 13.89 -12.31 -13.96
C ASP A 20 12.89 -11.17 -13.70
N VAL A 21 11.84 -11.41 -12.92
CA VAL A 21 11.04 -10.32 -12.33
C VAL A 21 11.91 -9.48 -11.39
N PRO A 22 11.69 -8.15 -11.30
CA PRO A 22 12.50 -7.26 -10.47
C PRO A 22 12.39 -7.58 -8.96
N TYR A 23 11.31 -8.24 -8.56
CA TYR A 23 11.08 -8.81 -7.24
C TYR A 23 10.06 -9.95 -7.36
N SER A 24 10.01 -10.84 -6.37
CA SER A 24 9.04 -11.94 -6.37
C SER A 24 7.61 -11.41 -6.32
N ASN A 25 6.81 -11.77 -7.33
CA ASN A 25 5.39 -11.41 -7.38
C ASN A 25 4.65 -11.84 -6.11
N ILE A 26 3.76 -10.99 -5.64
CA ILE A 26 2.79 -11.27 -4.59
C ILE A 26 1.43 -11.43 -5.26
N VAL A 27 0.99 -12.68 -5.35
CA VAL A 27 -0.30 -13.05 -5.95
C VAL A 27 -1.19 -13.62 -4.84
N ALA A 28 -1.94 -12.75 -4.18
CA ALA A 28 -2.59 -13.08 -2.91
C ALA A 28 -4.11 -13.06 -3.02
N LEU A 29 -4.75 -14.22 -2.80
CA LEU A 29 -6.20 -14.34 -2.75
C LEU A 29 -6.73 -14.31 -1.32
N ASN A 30 -7.87 -13.65 -1.12
CA ASN A 30 -8.61 -13.61 0.14
C ASN A 30 -7.72 -13.19 1.35
N GLU A 31 -7.67 -14.00 2.40
CA GLU A 31 -6.91 -13.74 3.62
C GLU A 31 -5.40 -13.54 3.36
N HIS A 32 -4.86 -14.12 2.28
CA HIS A 32 -3.45 -13.93 1.92
C HIS A 32 -3.12 -12.47 1.60
N ALA A 33 -4.10 -11.65 1.21
CA ALA A 33 -3.91 -10.21 0.98
C ALA A 33 -3.55 -9.43 2.27
N ALA A 34 -3.69 -10.03 3.46
CA ALA A 34 -3.19 -9.45 4.72
C ALA A 34 -1.69 -9.72 4.95
N VAL A 35 -1.06 -10.60 4.19
CA VAL A 35 0.34 -10.99 4.35
C VAL A 35 1.20 -10.14 3.41
N LEU A 36 1.90 -9.14 3.97
CA LEU A 36 2.62 -8.13 3.17
C LEU A 36 3.67 -8.71 2.22
N HIS A 37 4.37 -9.78 2.63
CA HIS A 37 5.37 -10.47 1.82
C HIS A 37 4.91 -11.90 1.46
N TYR A 38 3.72 -12.01 0.87
CA TYR A 38 3.16 -13.30 0.44
C TYR A 38 3.74 -13.76 -0.90
N THR A 39 4.78 -14.60 -0.87
CA THR A 39 5.43 -15.13 -2.07
C THR A 39 5.15 -16.62 -2.30
N LYS A 40 4.08 -17.14 -1.69
CA LYS A 40 3.57 -18.49 -1.96
C LYS A 40 2.54 -18.42 -3.08
N LEU A 41 2.26 -19.57 -3.68
CA LEU A 41 1.27 -19.71 -4.73
C LEU A 41 0.50 -20.99 -4.46
N ASP A 42 -0.74 -20.86 -3.99
CA ASP A 42 -1.63 -22.00 -3.93
C ASP A 42 -1.97 -22.47 -5.35
N HIS A 43 -1.86 -23.78 -5.57
CA HIS A 43 -2.14 -24.43 -6.86
C HIS A 43 -3.63 -24.76 -7.03
N GLN A 44 -4.42 -24.64 -5.97
CA GLN A 44 -5.87 -24.82 -6.00
C GLN A 44 -6.54 -23.49 -5.68
N ALA A 45 -7.53 -23.09 -6.48
CA ALA A 45 -8.32 -21.91 -6.18
C ALA A 45 -9.10 -22.08 -4.87
N PRO A 46 -9.33 -21.01 -4.09
CA PRO A 46 -10.15 -21.08 -2.89
C PRO A 46 -11.59 -21.48 -3.25
N SER A 47 -12.28 -22.09 -2.29
CA SER A 47 -13.68 -22.51 -2.47
C SER A 47 -14.63 -21.34 -2.71
N GLU A 48 -14.30 -20.16 -2.19
CA GLU A 48 -15.00 -18.90 -2.43
C GLU A 48 -13.97 -17.80 -2.74
N MET A 49 -14.16 -17.08 -3.85
CA MET A 49 -13.37 -15.89 -4.18
C MET A 49 -13.97 -14.67 -3.48
N ARG A 50 -13.17 -13.94 -2.71
CA ARG A 50 -13.56 -12.73 -1.98
C ARG A 50 -12.78 -11.50 -2.45
N SER A 51 -11.46 -11.62 -2.51
CA SER A 51 -10.55 -10.54 -2.88
C SER A 51 -9.30 -11.08 -3.59
N PHE A 52 -8.62 -10.18 -4.30
CA PHE A 52 -7.35 -10.44 -4.94
C PHE A 52 -6.48 -9.19 -4.81
N LEU A 53 -5.29 -9.34 -4.25
CA LEU A 53 -4.23 -8.34 -4.27
C LEU A 53 -3.08 -8.87 -5.12
N LEU A 54 -2.70 -8.11 -6.13
CA LEU A 54 -1.52 -8.36 -6.95
C LEU A 54 -0.54 -7.23 -6.74
N ASP A 55 0.63 -7.56 -6.22
CA ASP A 55 1.79 -6.68 -6.20
C ASP A 55 2.87 -7.34 -7.04
N ALA A 56 3.07 -6.79 -8.24
CA ALA A 56 3.96 -7.34 -9.24
C ALA A 56 4.47 -6.25 -10.20
N GLY A 57 5.70 -6.44 -10.65
CA GLY A 57 6.43 -5.47 -11.46
C GLY A 57 6.90 -6.01 -12.80
N ALA A 58 7.64 -5.18 -13.51
CA ALA A 58 8.36 -5.56 -14.71
C ALA A 58 9.70 -4.83 -14.75
N GLU A 59 10.66 -5.30 -15.54
CA GLU A 59 11.95 -4.65 -15.71
C GLU A 59 12.24 -4.37 -17.18
N TYR A 60 12.73 -3.17 -17.49
CA TYR A 60 13.21 -2.82 -18.82
C TYR A 60 14.58 -2.13 -18.73
N ASN A 61 15.58 -2.70 -19.42
CA ASN A 61 16.97 -2.22 -19.39
C ASN A 61 17.54 -2.02 -17.97
N GLY A 62 17.13 -2.86 -17.01
CA GLY A 62 17.55 -2.78 -15.61
C GLY A 62 16.73 -1.82 -14.74
N TYR A 63 15.72 -1.12 -15.29
CA TYR A 63 14.83 -0.25 -14.51
C TYR A 63 13.52 -0.97 -14.18
N ALA A 64 13.15 -0.95 -12.90
CA ALA A 64 11.97 -1.62 -12.38
C ALA A 64 10.71 -0.74 -12.45
N ALA A 65 9.58 -1.38 -12.70
CA ALA A 65 8.24 -0.94 -12.32
C ALA A 65 7.75 -1.80 -11.15
N ASP A 66 6.94 -1.21 -10.27
CA ASP A 66 6.49 -1.81 -9.01
C ASP A 66 5.04 -1.39 -8.76
N LEU A 67 4.09 -2.28 -9.03
CA LEU A 67 2.67 -1.92 -9.10
C LEU A 67 1.84 -2.87 -8.24
N THR A 68 0.96 -2.28 -7.44
CA THR A 68 -0.03 -3.00 -6.66
C THR A 68 -1.45 -2.61 -7.05
N ARG A 69 -2.32 -3.61 -7.22
CA ARG A 69 -3.76 -3.44 -7.35
C ARG A 69 -4.52 -4.44 -6.50
N THR A 70 -5.68 -3.99 -6.02
CA THR A 70 -6.61 -4.81 -5.25
C THR A 70 -7.97 -4.82 -5.91
N TRP A 71 -8.58 -6.01 -6.02
CA TRP A 71 -9.91 -6.21 -6.55
C TRP A 71 -10.78 -7.00 -5.56
N SER A 72 -12.06 -6.67 -5.52
CA SER A 72 -13.06 -7.51 -4.85
C SER A 72 -13.77 -8.42 -5.86
N ALA A 73 -14.08 -9.65 -5.47
CA ALA A 73 -14.82 -10.59 -6.30
C ALA A 73 -16.29 -10.15 -6.52
N LYS A 74 -16.87 -9.40 -5.59
CA LYS A 74 -18.21 -8.80 -5.72
C LYS A 74 -18.09 -7.29 -5.58
N SER A 75 -18.79 -6.54 -6.43
CA SER A 75 -18.70 -5.07 -6.47
C SER A 75 -19.64 -4.36 -5.48
N ASP A 76 -20.56 -5.08 -4.86
CA ASP A 76 -21.69 -4.55 -4.08
C ASP A 76 -21.58 -4.85 -2.57
N ASN A 77 -20.35 -4.93 -2.04
CA ASN A 77 -20.09 -5.18 -0.62
C ASN A 77 -19.22 -4.08 0.02
N ASP A 78 -19.16 -4.08 1.35
CA ASP A 78 -18.37 -3.12 2.13
C ASP A 78 -16.89 -3.09 1.73
N TYR A 79 -16.29 -4.25 1.43
CA TYR A 79 -14.89 -4.34 1.04
C TYR A 79 -14.63 -3.70 -0.33
N ALA A 80 -15.51 -3.90 -1.32
CA ALA A 80 -15.41 -3.27 -2.63
C ALA A 80 -15.54 -1.75 -2.54
N HIS A 81 -16.44 -1.24 -1.69
CA HIS A 81 -16.52 0.19 -1.40
C HIS A 81 -15.24 0.72 -0.74
N LEU A 82 -14.65 -0.04 0.20
CA LEU A 82 -13.39 0.33 0.82
C LEU A 82 -12.22 0.33 -0.18
N VAL A 83 -12.14 -0.65 -1.09
CA VAL A 83 -11.14 -0.68 -2.18
C VAL A 83 -11.25 0.57 -3.05
N LYS A 84 -12.47 0.93 -3.48
CA LYS A 84 -12.70 2.14 -4.27
C LYS A 84 -12.28 3.40 -3.51
N ASP A 85 -12.62 3.47 -2.22
CA ASP A 85 -12.26 4.62 -1.40
C ASP A 85 -10.74 4.73 -1.17
N VAL A 86 -10.02 3.62 -0.96
CA VAL A 86 -8.54 3.63 -0.87
C VAL A 86 -7.94 4.10 -2.19
N ASN A 87 -8.46 3.64 -3.33
CA ASN A 87 -8.04 4.13 -4.64
C ASN A 87 -8.26 5.64 -4.80
N ASP A 88 -9.45 6.14 -4.46
CA ASP A 88 -9.78 7.57 -4.57
C ASP A 88 -8.88 8.41 -3.64
N GLU A 89 -8.58 7.93 -2.43
CA GLU A 89 -7.66 8.61 -1.51
C GLU A 89 -6.20 8.55 -1.94
N GLN A 90 -5.76 7.47 -2.60
CA GLN A 90 -4.43 7.35 -3.19
C GLN A 90 -4.24 8.39 -4.30
N LEU A 91 -5.20 8.49 -5.22
CA LEU A 91 -5.18 9.50 -6.28
C LEU A 91 -5.22 10.91 -5.70
N ALA A 92 -6.04 11.13 -4.67
CA ALA A 92 -6.12 12.42 -3.99
C ALA A 92 -4.83 12.78 -3.23
N LEU A 93 -4.08 11.80 -2.71
CA LEU A 93 -2.75 12.03 -2.12
C LEU A 93 -1.77 12.49 -3.21
N ILE A 94 -1.67 11.74 -4.31
CA ILE A 94 -0.77 12.04 -5.44
C ILE A 94 -1.04 13.44 -6.00
N ALA A 95 -2.32 13.84 -6.11
CA ALA A 95 -2.69 15.18 -6.56
C ALA A 95 -2.18 16.33 -5.65
N THR A 96 -1.80 16.04 -4.40
CA THR A 96 -1.18 17.03 -3.48
C THR A 96 0.33 17.05 -3.53
N MET A 97 0.97 16.10 -4.21
CA MET A 97 2.42 15.97 -4.23
C MET A 97 3.10 17.09 -5.01
N LYS A 98 4.19 17.63 -4.46
CA LYS A 98 4.94 18.76 -5.03
C LYS A 98 6.42 18.65 -4.67
N ALA A 99 7.28 19.08 -5.60
CA ALA A 99 8.69 19.31 -5.31
C ALA A 99 8.86 20.31 -4.14
N GLY A 100 9.90 20.11 -3.33
CA GLY A 100 10.20 20.92 -2.14
C GLY A 100 9.49 20.49 -0.85
N VAL A 101 8.60 19.49 -0.90
CA VAL A 101 7.90 18.96 0.28
C VAL A 101 8.53 17.65 0.76
N SER A 102 8.50 17.38 2.07
CA SER A 102 9.03 16.14 2.64
C SER A 102 8.16 14.94 2.29
N TYR A 103 8.79 13.80 1.96
CA TYR A 103 8.09 12.53 1.74
C TYR A 103 7.32 12.07 2.99
N VAL A 104 7.85 12.39 4.18
CA VAL A 104 7.22 12.08 5.47
C VAL A 104 5.85 12.74 5.61
N ASP A 105 5.69 13.94 5.03
CA ASP A 105 4.42 14.69 5.11
C ASP A 105 3.31 13.93 4.38
N TYR A 106 3.62 13.29 3.24
CA TYR A 106 2.67 12.47 2.49
C TYR A 106 2.35 11.16 3.22
N HIS A 107 3.30 10.57 3.94
CA HIS A 107 3.03 9.41 4.78
C HIS A 107 2.04 9.76 5.90
N ILE A 108 2.27 10.86 6.62
CA ILE A 108 1.37 11.35 7.67
C ILE A 108 0.00 11.73 7.08
N GLN A 109 -0.01 12.40 5.93
CA GLN A 109 -1.25 12.75 5.24
C GLN A 109 -2.07 11.51 4.89
N PHE A 110 -1.43 10.41 4.48
CA PHE A 110 -2.18 9.18 4.22
C PHE A 110 -2.70 8.52 5.51
N HIS A 111 -1.98 8.57 6.64
CA HIS A 111 -2.53 8.14 7.92
C HIS A 111 -3.78 8.95 8.34
N GLN A 112 -3.84 10.25 8.03
CA GLN A 112 -5.05 11.06 8.22
C GLN A 112 -6.20 10.58 7.31
N ARG A 113 -5.89 10.23 6.05
CA ARG A 113 -6.88 9.65 5.12
C ARG A 113 -7.36 8.27 5.58
N ILE A 114 -6.49 7.43 6.14
CA ILE A 114 -6.86 6.17 6.78
C ILE A 114 -7.83 6.45 7.93
N ALA A 115 -7.54 7.40 8.82
CA ALA A 115 -8.46 7.75 9.91
C ALA A 115 -9.85 8.14 9.38
N LYS A 116 -9.91 8.98 8.34
CA LYS A 116 -11.16 9.33 7.65
C LYS A 116 -11.90 8.11 7.10
N LEU A 117 -11.20 7.17 6.45
CA LEU A 117 -11.80 5.96 5.90
C LEU A 117 -12.29 5.01 7.00
N LEU A 118 -11.48 4.76 8.03
CA LEU A 118 -11.86 3.91 9.16
C LEU A 118 -13.10 4.46 9.87
N ARG A 119 -13.22 5.79 9.99
CA ARG A 119 -14.40 6.47 10.50
C ARG A 119 -15.60 6.34 9.54
N LYS A 120 -15.44 6.69 8.26
CA LYS A 120 -16.49 6.60 7.23
C LYS A 120 -17.10 5.20 7.17
N HIS A 121 -16.26 4.18 7.28
CA HIS A 121 -16.67 2.77 7.23
C HIS A 121 -17.10 2.20 8.58
N GLN A 122 -17.13 3.00 9.65
CA GLN A 122 -17.49 2.56 11.00
C GLN A 122 -16.63 1.38 11.50
N ILE A 123 -15.35 1.33 11.08
CA ILE A 123 -14.35 0.38 11.57
C ILE A 123 -13.77 0.88 12.90
N ILE A 124 -13.52 2.19 12.97
CA ILE A 124 -13.21 2.91 14.22
C ILE A 124 -14.35 3.90 14.50
N THR A 125 -14.80 3.94 15.75
CA THR A 125 -15.98 4.69 16.20
C THR A 125 -15.66 5.57 17.40
N ASP A 126 -16.49 6.59 17.64
CA ASP A 126 -16.42 7.46 18.83
C ASP A 126 -15.06 8.13 19.09
N MET A 127 -14.32 8.46 18.03
CA MET A 127 -13.05 9.19 18.08
C MET A 127 -12.92 10.11 16.85
N SER A 128 -12.27 11.27 17.01
CA SER A 128 -11.98 12.15 15.87
C SER A 128 -10.82 11.63 15.03
N GLU A 129 -10.73 12.04 13.78
CA GLU A 129 -9.67 11.60 12.86
C GLU A 129 -8.28 11.98 13.39
N GLU A 130 -8.15 13.19 13.96
CA GLU A 130 -6.91 13.67 14.56
C GLU A 130 -6.49 12.81 15.75
N ALA A 131 -7.44 12.50 16.65
CA ALA A 131 -7.18 11.65 17.81
C ALA A 131 -6.82 10.21 17.41
N MET A 132 -7.40 9.67 16.33
CA MET A 132 -7.02 8.36 15.80
C MET A 132 -5.56 8.35 15.33
N VAL A 133 -5.13 9.41 14.63
CA VAL A 133 -3.73 9.54 14.20
C VAL A 133 -2.83 9.75 15.39
N GLU A 134 -3.10 10.71 16.28
CA GLU A 134 -2.29 11.02 17.46
C GLU A 134 -2.03 9.79 18.33
N ASN A 135 -3.07 9.01 18.62
CA ASN A 135 -3.01 7.80 19.45
C ASN A 135 -2.64 6.51 18.67
N ASP A 136 -2.28 6.64 17.40
CA ASP A 136 -1.79 5.56 16.55
C ASP A 136 -2.78 4.41 16.24
N LEU A 137 -4.09 4.67 16.34
CA LEU A 137 -5.11 3.68 15.99
C LEU A 137 -5.07 3.32 14.50
N THR A 138 -4.50 4.19 13.66
CA THR A 138 -4.31 3.94 12.22
C THR A 138 -3.11 3.04 11.91
N GLY A 139 -2.13 2.97 12.81
CA GLY A 139 -0.88 2.21 12.65
C GLY A 139 -1.08 0.73 12.29
N PRO A 140 -1.87 -0.06 13.03
CA PRO A 140 -2.06 -1.48 12.72
C PRO A 140 -2.79 -1.73 11.39
N PHE A 141 -3.48 -0.73 10.83
CA PHE A 141 -4.16 -0.84 9.54
C PHE A 141 -3.23 -0.55 8.36
N MET A 142 -2.13 0.16 8.54
CA MET A 142 -1.07 0.32 7.51
C MET A 142 0.31 0.24 8.17
N PRO A 143 0.81 -0.98 8.44
CA PRO A 143 2.03 -1.18 9.21
C PRO A 143 3.31 -1.08 8.34
N HIS A 144 3.29 -0.28 7.28
CA HIS A 144 4.40 -0.06 6.36
C HIS A 144 4.46 1.40 5.89
N GLY A 145 5.54 1.78 5.18
CA GLY A 145 5.69 3.11 4.61
C GLY A 145 4.72 3.39 3.47
N ILE A 146 4.50 4.67 3.13
CA ILE A 146 3.63 5.06 2.00
C ILE A 146 4.28 4.81 0.61
N GLY A 147 5.58 4.44 0.60
CA GLY A 147 6.35 4.14 -0.59
C GLY A 147 7.85 4.40 -0.42
N HIS A 148 8.56 4.39 -1.53
CA HIS A 148 10.02 4.49 -1.59
C HIS A 148 10.52 4.98 -2.96
N PRO A 149 11.80 5.36 -3.08
CA PRO A 149 12.47 5.52 -4.38
C PRO A 149 12.39 4.25 -5.22
N LEU A 150 12.25 4.42 -6.52
CA LEU A 150 12.19 3.34 -7.51
C LEU A 150 13.11 3.68 -8.70
N GLY A 151 13.85 2.70 -9.19
CA GLY A 151 14.78 2.91 -10.31
C GLY A 151 15.45 1.62 -10.76
N LEU A 152 16.78 1.58 -10.69
CA LEU A 152 17.55 0.36 -10.99
C LEU A 152 17.30 -0.77 -9.97
N GLN A 153 16.81 -0.40 -8.79
CA GLN A 153 16.35 -1.31 -7.75
C GLN A 153 14.91 -0.96 -7.39
N VAL A 154 14.15 -1.96 -6.95
CA VAL A 154 12.75 -1.79 -6.49
C VAL A 154 12.70 -0.85 -5.29
N HIS A 155 13.35 -1.24 -4.20
CA HIS A 155 13.72 -0.32 -3.13
C HIS A 155 15.02 0.40 -3.54
N ASP A 156 14.90 1.50 -4.27
CA ASP A 156 16.07 2.23 -4.77
C ASP A 156 16.83 2.95 -3.64
N VAL A 157 18.10 3.26 -3.94
CA VAL A 157 19.06 3.78 -2.96
C VAL A 157 18.69 5.19 -2.47
N ALA A 158 19.40 5.64 -1.43
CA ALA A 158 19.35 7.03 -0.94
C ALA A 158 17.97 7.52 -0.44
N GLY A 159 17.03 6.63 -0.13
CA GLY A 159 15.74 7.00 0.49
C GLY A 159 15.86 7.76 1.82
N PHE A 160 16.97 7.62 2.54
CA PHE A 160 17.22 8.33 3.80
C PHE A 160 18.36 9.35 3.74
N MET A 161 19.03 9.47 2.60
CA MET A 161 20.25 10.27 2.45
C MET A 161 19.91 11.71 2.05
N GLN A 162 20.33 12.69 2.84
CA GLN A 162 19.91 14.09 2.67
C GLN A 162 20.83 14.89 1.75
N ASP A 163 22.09 14.48 1.62
CA ASP A 163 23.13 15.13 0.81
C ASP A 163 24.11 14.08 0.24
N ASP A 164 25.01 14.52 -0.64
CA ASP A 164 26.01 13.65 -1.29
C ASP A 164 27.14 13.17 -0.36
N SER A 165 27.20 13.69 0.87
CA SER A 165 28.13 13.26 1.91
C SER A 165 27.64 12.04 2.69
N GLY A 166 26.38 11.62 2.47
CA GLY A 166 25.80 10.46 3.12
C GLY A 166 25.06 10.78 4.42
N THR A 167 24.69 12.04 4.68
CA THR A 167 23.91 12.41 5.87
C THR A 167 22.60 11.61 5.92
N HIS A 168 22.44 10.80 6.97
CA HIS A 168 21.29 9.92 7.14
C HIS A 168 20.23 10.57 8.04
N LEU A 169 18.97 10.60 7.56
CA LEU A 169 17.80 10.97 8.35
C LEU A 169 16.88 9.75 8.47
N ALA A 170 16.85 9.14 9.66
CA ALA A 170 16.02 7.98 9.93
C ALA A 170 14.52 8.32 9.86
N ALA A 171 13.69 7.30 9.62
CA ALA A 171 12.25 7.41 9.73
C ALA A 171 11.82 7.87 11.14
N PRO A 172 10.68 8.59 11.28
CA PRO A 172 10.11 8.90 12.58
C PRO A 172 9.85 7.63 13.39
N SER A 173 10.09 7.64 14.70
CA SER A 173 9.93 6.46 15.57
C SER A 173 8.51 5.88 15.56
N LYS A 174 7.50 6.73 15.33
CA LYS A 174 6.10 6.33 15.17
C LYS A 174 5.85 5.50 13.90
N TYR A 175 6.66 5.72 12.87
CA TYR A 175 6.53 5.10 11.55
C TYR A 175 7.85 4.42 11.15
N PRO A 176 8.29 3.39 11.90
CA PRO A 176 9.65 2.86 11.79
C PRO A 176 9.93 2.15 10.46
N TYR A 177 8.88 1.77 9.72
CA TYR A 177 8.97 1.07 8.44
C TYR A 177 8.86 1.99 7.22
N LEU A 178 8.80 3.32 7.42
CA LEU A 178 8.87 4.28 6.32
C LEU A 178 10.24 4.22 5.64
N ARG A 179 10.27 4.04 4.32
CA ARG A 179 11.50 3.81 3.55
C ARG A 179 12.08 5.06 2.88
N CYS A 180 11.46 6.22 3.07
CA CYS A 180 11.89 7.48 2.46
C CYS A 180 11.66 8.68 3.38
N THR A 181 12.69 9.49 3.55
CA THR A 181 12.67 10.76 4.34
C THR A 181 13.20 11.93 3.52
N ARG A 182 13.20 11.81 2.19
CA ARG A 182 13.70 12.84 1.28
C ARG A 182 12.71 13.99 1.14
N VAL A 183 13.24 15.18 0.91
CA VAL A 183 12.49 16.26 0.27
C VAL A 183 12.37 15.94 -1.23
N LEU A 184 11.15 15.99 -1.76
CA LEU A 184 10.88 15.74 -3.16
C LEU A 184 11.61 16.74 -4.05
N GLN A 185 12.24 16.25 -5.11
CA GLN A 185 12.91 17.06 -6.13
C GLN A 185 12.52 16.60 -7.53
N PRO A 186 12.58 17.48 -8.54
CA PRO A 186 12.36 17.08 -9.92
C PRO A 186 13.24 15.89 -10.31
N ARG A 187 12.68 15.01 -11.14
CA ARG A 187 13.27 13.75 -11.66
C ARG A 187 13.37 12.61 -10.64
N MET A 188 12.89 12.77 -9.41
CA MET A 188 12.71 11.63 -8.50
C MET A 188 11.58 10.73 -9.02
N VAL A 189 11.78 9.42 -8.92
CA VAL A 189 10.77 8.40 -9.20
C VAL A 189 10.46 7.67 -7.90
N LEU A 190 9.18 7.56 -7.57
CA LEU A 190 8.69 7.06 -6.28
C LEU A 190 7.52 6.12 -6.48
N THR A 191 7.41 5.11 -5.63
CA THR A 191 6.16 4.38 -5.40
C THR A 191 5.24 5.20 -4.49
N ILE A 192 3.93 5.10 -4.69
CA ILE A 192 2.91 5.59 -3.77
C ILE A 192 1.92 4.46 -3.55
N GLU A 193 2.09 3.73 -2.47
CA GLU A 193 1.52 2.39 -2.22
C GLU A 193 0.67 2.29 -0.94
N PRO A 194 -0.28 3.20 -0.69
CA PRO A 194 -1.13 3.11 0.50
C PRO A 194 -1.90 1.78 0.61
N GLY A 195 -2.14 1.36 1.85
CA GLY A 195 -2.95 0.18 2.12
C GLY A 195 -3.79 0.26 3.40
N ILE A 196 -4.77 -0.64 3.50
CA ILE A 196 -5.55 -0.92 4.70
C ILE A 196 -5.66 -2.45 4.84
N TYR A 197 -5.16 -3.00 5.95
CA TYR A 197 -5.12 -4.44 6.20
C TYR A 197 -5.80 -4.81 7.52
N PHE A 198 -6.31 -6.04 7.58
CA PHE A 198 -6.94 -6.61 8.77
C PHE A 198 -6.08 -7.75 9.33
N ILE A 199 -4.95 -7.38 9.96
CA ILE A 199 -3.94 -8.33 10.44
C ILE A 199 -4.15 -8.62 11.94
N GLU A 200 -4.59 -9.82 12.28
CA GLU A 200 -4.96 -10.15 13.67
C GLU A 200 -3.81 -9.95 14.67
N SER A 201 -2.56 -10.29 14.30
CA SER A 201 -1.42 -10.13 15.22
C SER A 201 -1.14 -8.67 15.58
N LEU A 202 -1.53 -7.72 14.72
CA LEU A 202 -1.38 -6.28 14.97
C LEU A 202 -2.62 -5.68 15.64
N LEU A 203 -3.79 -6.24 15.39
CA LEU A 203 -5.07 -5.76 15.94
C LEU A 203 -5.38 -6.34 17.33
N ALA A 204 -5.03 -7.60 17.60
CA ALA A 204 -5.35 -8.28 18.85
C ALA A 204 -4.85 -7.54 20.12
N PRO A 205 -3.63 -6.97 20.16
CA PRO A 205 -3.16 -6.23 21.34
C PRO A 205 -4.06 -5.04 21.73
N TRP A 206 -4.79 -4.46 20.76
CA TRP A 206 -5.68 -3.33 21.02
C TRP A 206 -6.97 -3.72 21.75
N ARG A 207 -7.28 -5.02 21.84
CA ARG A 207 -8.44 -5.53 22.62
C ARG A 207 -8.25 -5.32 24.12
N GLU A 208 -7.01 -5.32 24.60
CA GLU A 208 -6.64 -5.21 26.01
C GLU A 208 -6.39 -3.76 26.46
N GLY A 209 -6.34 -2.82 25.52
CA GLY A 209 -6.02 -1.41 25.78
C GLY A 209 -7.22 -0.49 26.03
N PRO A 210 -7.00 0.74 26.51
CA PRO A 210 -8.06 1.72 26.78
C PRO A 210 -8.82 2.15 25.51
N PHE A 211 -8.23 1.92 24.33
CA PHE A 211 -8.83 2.25 23.05
C PHE A 211 -9.70 1.13 22.46
N SER A 212 -9.75 -0.04 23.09
CA SER A 212 -10.50 -1.23 22.60
C SER A 212 -11.96 -0.92 22.23
N LYS A 213 -12.62 -0.06 23.02
CA LYS A 213 -14.02 0.36 22.81
C LYS A 213 -14.27 1.08 21.47
N HIS A 214 -13.24 1.65 20.85
CA HIS A 214 -13.36 2.38 19.59
C HIS A 214 -13.31 1.45 18.37
N PHE A 215 -12.77 0.24 18.52
CA PHE A 215 -12.68 -0.74 17.44
C PHE A 215 -14.00 -1.47 17.29
N ASN A 216 -14.62 -1.36 16.10
CA ASN A 216 -15.77 -2.16 15.76
C ASN A 216 -15.32 -3.58 15.42
N TRP A 217 -15.08 -4.38 16.46
CA TRP A 217 -14.56 -5.74 16.33
C TRP A 217 -15.43 -6.61 15.44
N GLN A 218 -16.77 -6.49 15.51
CA GLN A 218 -17.66 -7.25 14.64
C GLN A 218 -17.42 -6.94 13.16
N LYS A 219 -17.24 -5.66 12.80
CA LYS A 219 -16.96 -5.26 11.41
C LYS A 219 -15.56 -5.68 10.97
N ILE A 220 -14.56 -5.59 11.86
CA ILE A 220 -13.21 -6.07 11.61
C ILE A 220 -13.21 -7.59 11.33
N GLU A 221 -13.89 -8.38 12.16
CA GLU A 221 -14.04 -9.84 11.94
C GLU A 221 -14.69 -10.15 10.59
N ALA A 222 -15.66 -9.34 10.14
CA ALA A 222 -16.31 -9.52 8.85
C ALA A 222 -15.40 -9.15 7.65
N LEU A 223 -14.41 -8.27 7.83
CA LEU A 223 -13.49 -7.82 6.79
C LEU A 223 -12.20 -8.66 6.73
N LYS A 224 -11.79 -9.32 7.82
CA LYS A 224 -10.61 -10.19 7.86
C LYS A 224 -10.57 -11.26 6.76
N PRO A 225 -11.67 -11.93 6.36
CA PRO A 225 -11.67 -12.89 5.26
C PRO A 225 -11.23 -12.32 3.90
N PHE A 226 -11.26 -10.99 3.73
CA PHE A 226 -10.77 -10.32 2.52
C PHE A 226 -9.28 -9.93 2.61
N GLY A 227 -8.64 -10.13 3.76
CA GLY A 227 -7.23 -9.87 4.00
C GLY A 227 -6.91 -8.38 4.14
N GLY A 228 -6.70 -7.71 3.00
CA GLY A 228 -6.26 -6.32 2.97
C GLY A 228 -6.35 -5.70 1.59
N ILE A 229 -5.91 -4.45 1.50
CA ILE A 229 -5.99 -3.61 0.31
C ILE A 229 -4.67 -2.86 0.20
N ARG A 230 -4.10 -2.83 -1.00
CA ARG A 230 -3.03 -1.90 -1.40
C ARG A 230 -3.27 -1.42 -2.83
N ILE A 231 -3.00 -0.15 -3.08
CA ILE A 231 -3.09 0.47 -4.41
C ILE A 231 -1.80 1.25 -4.60
N GLU A 232 -1.03 0.91 -5.63
CA GLU A 232 0.29 1.48 -5.85
C GLU A 232 0.51 1.96 -7.27
N ASP A 233 1.01 3.18 -7.38
CA ASP A 233 1.46 3.75 -8.64
C ASP A 233 2.93 4.17 -8.55
N ASN A 234 3.63 4.11 -9.68
CA ASN A 234 4.93 4.74 -9.86
C ASN A 234 4.75 6.15 -10.43
N VAL A 235 5.33 7.14 -9.75
CA VAL A 235 5.20 8.56 -10.09
C VAL A 235 6.55 9.22 -10.30
N VAL A 236 6.61 10.18 -11.23
CA VAL A 236 7.78 11.03 -11.48
C VAL A 236 7.48 12.44 -11.02
N ILE A 237 8.35 12.99 -10.17
CA ILE A 237 8.24 14.36 -9.69
C ILE A 237 8.82 15.31 -10.76
N HIS A 238 8.07 16.33 -11.14
CA HIS A 238 8.51 17.42 -12.04
C HIS A 238 8.54 18.75 -11.29
N GLU A 239 9.06 19.82 -11.90
CA GLU A 239 9.14 21.14 -11.27
C GLU A 239 7.77 21.68 -10.85
N ASN A 240 6.74 21.46 -11.68
CA ASN A 240 5.40 22.03 -11.51
C ASN A 240 4.29 20.97 -11.59
N GLY A 241 4.59 19.71 -11.29
CA GLY A 241 3.60 18.64 -11.35
C GLY A 241 4.17 17.28 -10.98
N VAL A 242 3.29 16.28 -11.02
CA VAL A 242 3.65 14.88 -10.84
C VAL A 242 3.06 14.12 -12.01
N GLU A 243 3.91 13.36 -12.70
CA GLU A 243 3.51 12.42 -13.75
C GLU A 243 3.22 11.09 -13.08
N ASN A 244 2.02 10.56 -13.29
CA ASN A 244 1.65 9.25 -12.80
C ASN A 244 1.71 8.26 -13.97
N MET A 245 2.89 7.68 -14.19
CA MET A 245 3.17 6.77 -15.31
C MET A 245 2.14 5.63 -15.38
N THR A 246 1.73 5.14 -14.21
CA THR A 246 0.78 4.03 -14.07
C THR A 246 -0.61 4.42 -14.57
N ARG A 247 -1.10 5.59 -14.17
CA ARG A 247 -2.44 6.08 -14.53
C ARG A 247 -2.49 6.68 -15.94
N ASP A 248 -1.37 7.18 -16.46
CA ASP A 248 -1.24 7.60 -17.86
C ASP A 248 -1.41 6.41 -18.82
N LEU A 249 -1.01 5.20 -18.40
CA LEU A 249 -1.30 3.94 -19.08
C LEU A 249 -2.73 3.41 -18.84
N LYS A 250 -3.57 4.19 -18.15
CA LYS A 250 -4.99 3.90 -17.88
C LYS A 250 -5.23 2.62 -17.09
N LEU A 251 -4.28 2.23 -16.24
CA LEU A 251 -4.50 1.16 -15.27
C LEU A 251 -5.45 1.64 -14.18
N ALA A 252 -6.70 1.18 -14.26
CA ALA A 252 -7.79 1.51 -13.35
C ALA A 252 -7.50 1.10 -11.89
#